data_AF-A0A2E4W7L5-F1
#
_entry.id   AF-A0A2E4W7L5-F1
#
_cell.length_a   1.000
_cell.length_b   1.000
_cell.length_c   1.000
_cell.angle_alpha   90.00
_cell.angle_beta   90.00
_cell.angle_gamma   90.00
#
_symmetry.space_group_name_H-M   'P 1'
#
loop_
_entity.id
_entity.type
_entity.pdbx_description
1 polymer ?
#
loop_
_entity_poly.entity_id
_entity_poly.type
_entity_poly.pdbx_seq_one_letter_code
_entity_poly.pdbx_strand_id
1 'polypeptide(L)'
;MSGSAFLLSIPCALGFGAVGSLTDFVPAQWGGNFLGLVATLCNQFSLPIGGMLIAIFVGYVWRVDRAVAELLAEHAWFPAPRLWGWLIRYVSPLGISIILVISMLAVIM
;
A
#
# COMPACT_ATOMS: atom_id res chain seq x y z
N MET A 1 17.29 0.18 -11.33
CA MET A 1 15.86 -0.06 -11.04
C MET A 1 15.02 -0.20 -12.32
N SER A 2 15.28 0.59 -13.38
CA SER A 2 14.47 0.51 -14.61
C SER A 2 14.59 -0.81 -15.39
N GLY A 3 15.77 -1.44 -15.44
CA GLY A 3 15.95 -2.73 -16.15
C GLY A 3 15.19 -3.89 -15.53
N SER A 4 15.15 -3.97 -14.19
CA SER A 4 14.42 -5.00 -13.45
C SER A 4 12.90 -4.86 -13.63
N ALA A 5 12.40 -3.61 -13.60
CA ALA A 5 11.00 -3.32 -13.86
C ALA A 5 10.61 -3.70 -15.30
N PHE A 6 11.49 -3.42 -16.27
CA PHE A 6 11.27 -3.80 -17.67
C PHE A 6 11.16 -5.32 -17.83
N LEU A 7 12.07 -6.08 -17.20
CA LEU A 7 12.03 -7.55 -17.24
C LEU A 7 10.76 -8.12 -16.58
N LEU A 8 10.27 -7.50 -15.51
CA LEU A 8 9.01 -7.89 -14.86
C LEU A 8 7.76 -7.53 -15.68
N SER A 9 7.82 -6.45 -16.48
CA SER A 9 6.71 -6.05 -17.34
C SER A 9 6.46 -7.02 -18.51
N ILE A 10 7.48 -7.75 -18.97
CA ILE A 10 7.36 -8.73 -20.06
C ILE A 10 6.38 -9.88 -19.71
N PRO A 11 6.57 -10.65 -18.61
CA PRO A 11 5.62 -11.69 -18.23
C PRO A 11 4.25 -11.13 -17.82
N CYS A 12 4.19 -9.91 -17.29
CA CYS A 12 2.93 -9.20 -17.03
C CYS A 12 2.12 -8.96 -18.31
N ALA A 13 2.76 -8.57 -19.41
CA ALA A 13 2.09 -8.37 -20.69
C ALA A 13 1.66 -9.70 -21.34
N LEU A 14 2.49 -10.75 -21.26
CA LEU A 14 2.18 -12.06 -21.83
C LEU A 14 1.03 -12.79 -21.09
N GLY A 15 0.84 -12.47 -19.81
CA GLY A 15 -0.25 -13.02 -18.99
C GLY A 15 -1.66 -12.59 -19.41
N PHE A 16 -1.85 -11.68 -20.38
CA PHE A 16 -3.18 -11.30 -20.89
C PHE A 16 -3.78 -12.29 -21.91
N GLY A 17 -3.10 -13.41 -22.19
CA GLY A 17 -3.64 -14.47 -23.06
C GLY A 17 -2.71 -14.94 -24.17
N ALA A 18 -1.48 -14.43 -24.25
CA ALA A 18 -0.51 -14.89 -25.24
C ALA A 18 0.08 -16.27 -24.91
N VAL A 19 0.09 -16.67 -23.63
CA VAL A 19 0.63 -17.96 -23.17
C VAL A 19 -0.31 -18.57 -22.14
N GLY A 20 -0.97 -19.69 -22.48
CA GLY A 20 -1.92 -20.40 -21.59
C GLY A 20 -1.37 -20.71 -20.20
N SER A 21 -0.08 -21.01 -20.09
CA SER A 21 0.59 -21.29 -18.82
C SER A 21 0.76 -20.05 -17.91
N LEU A 22 0.68 -18.82 -18.43
CA LEU A 22 0.74 -17.58 -17.64
C LEU A 22 -0.65 -16.96 -17.40
N THR A 23 -1.64 -17.33 -18.21
CA THR A 23 -3.04 -16.95 -18.03
C THR A 23 -3.67 -17.74 -16.88
N ASP A 24 -3.48 -19.05 -16.77
CA ASP A 24 -4.01 -19.85 -15.65
C ASP A 24 -2.92 -20.14 -14.61
N PHE A 25 -2.11 -19.13 -14.27
CA PHE A 25 -0.96 -19.33 -13.39
C PHE A 25 -1.35 -19.43 -11.91
N VAL A 26 -2.46 -18.81 -11.50
CA VAL A 26 -2.85 -18.70 -10.09
C VAL A 26 -4.38 -18.78 -9.97
N PRO A 27 -4.94 -19.32 -8.86
CA PRO A 27 -6.37 -19.23 -8.59
C PRO A 27 -6.95 -17.83 -8.81
N ALA A 28 -8.19 -17.77 -9.32
CA ALA A 28 -8.89 -16.53 -9.68
C ALA A 28 -8.93 -15.50 -8.53
N GLN A 29 -8.90 -15.96 -7.28
CA GLN A 29 -8.85 -15.15 -6.06
C GLN A 29 -7.59 -14.26 -5.95
N TRP A 30 -6.52 -14.63 -6.65
CA TRP A 30 -5.27 -13.87 -6.72
C TRP A 30 -5.10 -13.13 -8.05
N GLY A 31 -6.17 -13.06 -8.86
CA GLY A 31 -6.20 -12.35 -10.14
C GLY A 31 -6.00 -13.22 -11.38
N GLY A 32 -6.00 -14.56 -11.25
CA GLY A 32 -6.01 -15.54 -12.35
C GLY A 32 -4.67 -15.70 -13.07
N ASN A 33 -4.10 -14.59 -13.50
CA ASN A 33 -2.94 -14.54 -14.39
C ASN A 33 -1.72 -13.95 -13.65
N PHE A 34 -0.53 -14.05 -14.25
CA PHE A 34 0.69 -13.50 -13.65
C PHE A 34 0.58 -12.00 -13.27
N LEU A 35 -0.03 -11.19 -14.15
CA LEU A 35 -0.27 -9.78 -13.85
C LEU A 35 -1.21 -9.59 -12.65
N GLY A 36 -2.25 -10.43 -12.54
CA GLY A 36 -3.20 -10.39 -11.45
C GLY A 36 -2.53 -10.62 -10.10
N LEU A 37 -1.59 -11.57 -10.03
CA LEU A 37 -0.81 -11.83 -8.83
C LEU A 37 0.04 -10.62 -8.43
N VAL A 38 0.77 -10.03 -9.38
CA VAL A 38 1.61 -8.85 -9.12
C VAL A 38 0.74 -7.66 -8.71
N ALA A 39 -0.40 -7.45 -9.37
CA ALA A 39 -1.34 -6.39 -9.05
C ALA A 39 -1.93 -6.57 -7.65
N THR A 40 -2.30 -7.79 -7.27
CA THR A 40 -2.83 -8.11 -5.94
C THR A 40 -1.77 -7.87 -4.87
N LEU A 41 -0.54 -8.34 -5.06
CA LEU A 41 0.57 -8.10 -4.14
C LEU A 41 0.87 -6.62 -3.94
N CYS A 42 0.96 -5.84 -5.03
CA CYS A 42 1.27 -4.42 -4.93
C CYS A 42 0.10 -3.63 -4.34
N ASN A 43 -1.11 -3.82 -4.87
CA ASN A 43 -2.24 -2.95 -4.53
C ASN A 43 -2.93 -3.33 -3.22
N GLN A 44 -3.09 -4.62 -2.95
CA GLN A 44 -3.85 -5.10 -1.79
C GLN A 44 -2.97 -5.33 -0.54
N PHE A 45 -1.67 -5.58 -0.73
CA PHE A 45 -0.76 -5.86 0.38
C PHE A 45 0.32 -4.78 0.54
N SER A 46 1.12 -4.49 -0.49
CA SER A 46 2.25 -3.58 -0.36
C SER A 46 1.85 -2.15 -0.03
N LEU A 47 0.78 -1.63 -0.66
CA LEU A 47 0.29 -0.27 -0.40
C LEU A 47 -0.23 -0.11 1.03
N PRO A 48 -1.16 -0.96 1.55
CA PRO A 48 -1.60 -0.85 2.94
C PRO A 48 -0.49 -1.08 3.94
N ILE A 49 0.38 -2.08 3.74
CA ILE A 49 1.51 -2.35 4.66
C ILE A 49 2.45 -1.15 4.71
N GLY A 50 2.80 -0.58 3.55
CA GLY A 50 3.63 0.63 3.47
C GLY A 50 2.98 1.81 4.18
N GLY A 51 1.69 2.06 3.94
CA GLY A 51 0.94 3.10 4.63
C GLY A 51 0.89 2.91 6.14
N MET A 52 0.74 1.67 6.61
CA MET A 52 0.72 1.35 8.05
C MET A 52 2.07 1.65 8.70
N LEU A 53 3.16 1.22 8.07
CA LEU A 53 4.51 1.47 8.55
C LEU A 53 4.82 2.97 8.61
N ILE A 54 4.41 3.73 7.59
CA ILE A 54 4.56 5.19 7.58
C ILE A 54 3.74 5.84 8.70
N ALA A 55 2.48 5.44 8.89
CA ALA A 55 1.63 5.98 9.95
C ALA A 55 2.20 5.67 11.35
N ILE A 56 2.72 4.45 11.57
CA ILE A 56 3.38 4.07 12.82
C ILE A 56 4.67 4.87 13.02
N PHE A 57 5.47 5.02 11.96
CA PHE A 57 6.72 5.77 12.01
C PHE A 57 6.48 7.24 12.36
N VAL A 58 5.58 7.93 11.66
CA VAL A 58 5.24 9.33 11.93
C VAL A 58 4.55 9.49 13.29
N GLY A 59 3.63 8.59 13.65
CA GLY A 59 2.86 8.66 14.88
C GLY A 59 3.66 8.37 16.15
N TYR A 60 4.52 7.35 16.12
CA TYR A 60 5.17 6.80 17.32
C TYR A 60 6.69 6.98 17.35
N VAL A 61 7.40 6.83 16.22
CA VAL A 61 8.88 6.92 16.17
C VAL A 61 9.35 8.37 16.04
N TRP A 62 8.81 9.10 15.07
CA TRP A 62 9.14 10.52 14.85
C TRP A 62 8.53 11.41 15.95
N ARG A 63 7.39 10.97 16.53
CA ARG A 63 6.47 11.73 17.37
C ARG A 63 5.79 12.87 16.60
N VAL A 64 4.47 12.83 16.63
CA VAL A 64 3.57 13.81 16.02
C VAL A 64 3.96 15.25 16.32
N ASP A 65 4.38 15.57 17.55
CA ASP A 65 4.77 16.92 17.95
C ASP A 65 5.96 17.47 17.14
N ARG A 66 6.94 16.62 16.80
CA ARG A 66 8.09 17.01 15.96
C ARG A 66 7.69 17.15 14.50
N ALA A 67 6.82 16.26 14.01
CA ALA A 67 6.29 16.36 12.65
C ALA A 67 5.47 17.64 12.44
N VAL A 68 4.65 18.01 13.43
CA VAL A 68 3.90 19.27 13.43
C VAL A 68 4.83 20.48 13.50
N ALA A 69 5.91 20.43 14.30
CA ALA A 69 6.89 21.50 14.37
C ALA A 69 7.61 21.71 13.03
N GLU A 70 7.94 20.62 12.32
CA GLU A 70 8.48 20.67 10.96
C GLU A 70 7.47 21.23 9.95
N LEU A 71 6.19 20.84 10.06
CA LEU A 71 5.12 21.33 9.17
C LEU A 71 4.79 22.81 9.38
N LEU A 72 5.06 23.34 10.57
CA LEU A 72 4.93 24.76 10.90
C LEU A 72 6.24 25.53 10.68
N ALA A 73 7.33 24.83 10.34
CA ALA A 73 8.55 25.48 9.92
C ALA A 73 8.30 26.24 8.61
N GLU A 74 9.08 27.29 8.36
CA GLU A 74 8.96 28.15 7.17
C GLU A 74 7.64 28.94 7.02
N HIS A 75 6.99 29.33 8.12
CA HIS A 75 5.75 30.14 8.09
C HIS A 75 4.57 29.48 7.35
N ALA A 76 4.59 28.16 7.18
CA ALA A 76 3.49 27.43 6.58
C ALA A 76 2.25 27.46 7.48
N TRP A 77 1.12 27.94 6.95
CA TRP A 77 -0.15 27.93 7.66
C TRP A 77 -0.74 26.52 7.62
N PHE A 78 -0.71 25.82 8.76
CA PHE A 78 -1.36 24.53 8.91
C PHE A 78 -2.55 24.62 9.88
N PRO A 79 -3.81 24.52 9.39
CA PRO A 79 -4.97 24.53 10.28
C PRO A 79 -5.07 23.22 11.07
N ALA A 80 -5.32 23.33 12.38
CA ALA A 80 -5.60 22.21 13.30
C ALA A 80 -4.55 21.07 13.37
N PRO A 81 -3.27 21.36 13.69
CA PRO A 81 -2.21 20.35 13.76
C PRO A 81 -2.46 19.25 14.81
N ARG A 82 -3.16 19.57 15.90
CA ARG A 82 -3.57 18.60 16.93
C ARG A 82 -4.55 17.55 16.39
N LEU A 83 -5.48 17.95 15.53
CA LEU A 83 -6.46 17.04 14.94
C LEU A 83 -5.77 16.11 13.95
N TRP A 84 -4.93 16.65 13.05
CA TRP A 84 -4.13 15.87 12.11
C TRP A 84 -3.26 14.83 12.81
N GLY A 85 -2.58 15.24 13.87
CA GLY A 85 -1.76 14.36 14.68
C GLY A 85 -2.51 13.19 15.32
N TRP A 86 -3.73 13.46 15.78
CA TRP A 86 -4.62 12.44 16.32
C TRP A 86 -5.12 11.48 15.22
N LEU A 87 -5.46 12.00 14.04
CA LEU A 87 -5.83 11.20 12.88
C LEU A 87 -4.69 10.25 12.47
N ILE A 88 -3.47 10.74 12.34
CA ILE A 88 -2.33 9.89 11.92
C ILE A 88 -2.01 8.83 12.95
N ARG A 89 -2.11 9.14 14.25
CA ARG A 89 -1.75 8.21 15.31
C ARG A 89 -2.80 7.12 15.55
N TYR A 90 -4.08 7.42 15.32
CA TYR A 90 -5.18 6.52 15.64
C TYR A 90 -6.02 6.13 14.42
N VAL A 91 -6.50 7.10 13.63
CA VAL A 91 -7.42 6.84 12.51
C VAL A 91 -6.72 6.13 11.35
N SER A 92 -5.53 6.59 10.97
CA SER A 92 -4.77 6.01 9.86
C SER A 92 -4.35 4.54 10.10
N PRO A 93 -3.70 4.17 11.21
CA PRO A 93 -3.33 2.77 11.44
C PRO A 93 -4.57 1.88 11.61
N LEU A 94 -5.65 2.38 12.24
CA LEU A 94 -6.89 1.63 12.39
C LEU A 94 -7.55 1.37 11.03
N GLY A 95 -7.71 2.39 10.18
CA GLY A 95 -8.29 2.24 8.86
C GLY A 95 -7.50 1.28 7.97
N ILE A 96 -6.18 1.36 8.01
CA ILE A 96 -5.30 0.47 7.25
C ILE A 96 -5.37 -0.96 7.76
N SER A 97 -5.47 -1.16 9.08
CA SER A 97 -5.64 -2.51 9.66
C SER A 97 -6.96 -3.15 9.21
N ILE A 98 -8.04 -2.36 9.11
CA ILE A 98 -9.34 -2.84 8.61
C ILE A 98 -9.23 -3.22 7.14
N ILE A 99 -8.61 -2.37 6.31
CA ILE A 99 -8.41 -2.65 4.88
C ILE A 99 -7.60 -3.94 4.71
N LEU A 100 -6.52 -4.14 5.48
CA LEU A 100 -5.73 -5.36 5.43
C LEU A 100 -6.54 -6.62 5.77
N VAL A 101 -7.40 -6.56 6.78
CA VAL A 101 -8.27 -7.69 7.14
C VAL A 101 -9.27 -7.99 6.03
N ILE A 102 -9.90 -6.95 5.44
CA ILE A 102 -10.84 -7.11 4.33
C ILE A 102 -10.12 -7.70 3.10
N SER A 103 -8.95 -7.18 2.74
CA SER A 103 -8.15 -7.69 1.63
C SER A 103 -7.72 -9.14 1.87
N MET A 104 -7.38 -9.53 3.10
CA MET A 104 -7.04 -10.91 3.42
C MET A 104 -8.26 -11.84 3.30
N LEU A 105 -9.43 -11.41 3.78
CA LEU A 105 -10.68 -12.17 3.64
C LEU A 105 -11.09 -12.33 2.18
N ALA A 106 -10.94 -11.29 1.37
CA ALA A 106 -11.26 -11.31 -0.06
C ALA A 106 -10.35 -12.24 -0.88
N VAL A 107 -9.14 -12.54 -0.37
CA VAL A 107 -8.20 -13.47 -1.01
C VAL A 107 -8.44 -14.92 -0.57
N ILE A 108 -9.06 -15.14 0.60
CA ILE A 108 -9.33 -16.47 1.16
C ILE A 108 -10.68 -17.04 0.70
N MET A 109 -11.72 -16.22 0.64
CA MET A 109 -13.04 -16.60 0.12
C MET A 109 -13.06 -16.59 -1.41
#